data_AF-A0A9E3HYD2-F1
#
_entry.id   AF-A0A9E3HYD2-F1
#
_cell.length_a   1.000
_cell.length_b   1.000
_cell.length_c   1.000
_cell.angle_alpha   90.00
_cell.angle_beta   90.00
_cell.angle_gamma   90.00
#
_symmetry.space_group_name_H-M   'P 1'
#
loop_
_entity.id
_entity.type
_entity.pdbx_description
1 polymer ?
#
loop_
_entity_poly.entity_id
_entity_poly.type
_entity_poly.pdbx_seq_one_letter_code
_entity_poly.pdbx_strand_id
1 'polypeptide(L)'
;MEPILYKITLWTFFSGMIAHFIGLYPKEGDRKGKTLMALGVLLIAAGFVSLTALIAIRWTAQGRMPISSSYEYISVLAWCVSVIYFVVMRKLRSLFIGACLSPVLFLAIVFAGLYPMRLEMTLVPALQSYWLKIHVSMTIIGEAAFALAFVAGILYLIKNVAWNEVGRPVKSKSFTALLVSLGAGLIVVFGLRGAGIVLTELAGLKLIVGALGGALMVALPVYVLLWRKLVTGKTGGFGGFLFALAVLSLIIGGMSLASVQNRSRLKLENLMQDIQAVDQLSQLANHQGGTIEAPAWQAFIESRKAELETVLSLERLQAERKHSLTADEAAEVMSGSSLAGQLQFPLSLGEIREQRHRIQLEAGHLQLMAERTGLPVSLQRLHGLRASLVESYNDVLSSDLIPPHEGSEAVFMGYMLLFAIPVFILFYWLSPKLQGKIPELDTLDSLAYRSVSLGFPIFTFGALIAGAIWAHYAWGKWWSNDPKEMGSLIVWLTFLIYLHSRYIRRWSGNQAAVAAILGFLFAMLSFVGNSVLGGLHAYG
;
A
#
# COMPACT_ATOMS: atom_id res chain seq x y z
N MET A 1 -15.53 13.34 -15.24
CA MET A 1 -14.23 13.78 -15.80
C MET A 1 -13.05 12.95 -15.30
N GLU A 2 -13.01 12.50 -14.04
CA GLU A 2 -11.87 11.74 -13.49
C GLU A 2 -11.43 10.51 -14.30
N PRO A 3 -12.31 9.59 -14.75
CA PRO A 3 -11.86 8.42 -15.51
C PRO A 3 -11.22 8.77 -16.86
N ILE A 4 -11.61 9.90 -17.44
CA ILE A 4 -11.04 10.41 -18.69
C ILE A 4 -9.64 10.96 -18.43
N LEU A 5 -9.48 11.82 -17.41
CA LEU A 5 -8.17 12.36 -17.02
C LEU A 5 -7.19 11.27 -16.58
N TYR A 6 -7.68 10.22 -15.90
CA TYR A 6 -6.85 9.08 -15.57
C TYR A 6 -6.34 8.37 -16.83
N LYS A 7 -7.24 8.08 -17.79
CA LYS A 7 -6.87 7.46 -19.07
C LYS A 7 -5.89 8.33 -19.86
N ILE A 8 -6.10 9.64 -19.90
CA ILE A 8 -5.17 10.58 -20.54
C ILE A 8 -3.80 10.50 -19.87
N THR A 9 -3.74 10.54 -18.53
CA THR A 9 -2.49 10.41 -17.76
C THR A 9 -1.78 9.10 -18.06
N LEU A 10 -2.51 7.98 -18.01
CA LEU A 10 -1.98 6.65 -18.28
C LEU A 10 -1.38 6.56 -19.70
N TRP A 11 -2.13 6.97 -20.72
CA TRP A 11 -1.70 6.85 -22.11
C TRP A 11 -0.58 7.83 -22.46
N THR A 12 -0.60 9.05 -21.92
CA THR A 12 0.48 10.02 -22.15
C THR A 12 1.77 9.60 -21.45
N PHE A 13 1.71 9.05 -20.23
CA PHE A 13 2.88 8.45 -19.58
C PHE A 13 3.41 7.23 -20.33
N PHE A 14 2.53 6.34 -20.78
CA PHE A 14 2.91 5.20 -21.61
C PHE A 14 3.58 5.63 -22.92
N SER A 15 2.92 6.48 -23.70
CA SER A 15 3.45 6.97 -24.98
C SER A 15 4.75 7.77 -24.78
N GLY A 16 4.85 8.56 -23.70
CA GLY A 16 6.07 9.28 -23.35
C GLY A 16 7.24 8.35 -23.02
N MET A 17 6.98 7.28 -22.26
CA MET A 17 7.95 6.21 -22.02
C MET A 17 8.40 5.55 -23.33
N ILE A 18 7.47 5.16 -24.20
CA ILE A 18 7.82 4.56 -25.49
C ILE A 18 8.65 5.53 -26.36
N ALA A 19 8.25 6.80 -26.45
CA ALA A 19 8.98 7.82 -27.22
C ALA A 19 10.41 8.02 -26.69
N HIS A 20 10.62 8.05 -25.37
CA HIS A 20 11.95 8.06 -24.79
C HIS A 20 12.77 6.84 -25.19
N PHE A 21 12.22 5.63 -25.07
CA PHE A 21 12.97 4.41 -25.34
C PHE A 21 13.36 4.28 -26.82
N ILE A 22 12.47 4.68 -27.73
CA ILE A 22 12.79 4.76 -29.16
C ILE A 22 13.81 5.89 -29.40
N GLY A 23 13.66 7.04 -28.75
CA GLY A 23 14.60 8.17 -28.85
C GLY A 23 16.00 7.88 -28.29
N LEU A 24 16.12 6.90 -27.39
CA LEU A 24 17.40 6.40 -26.87
C LEU A 24 18.17 5.52 -27.85
N TYR A 25 17.53 4.98 -28.89
CA TYR A 25 18.18 4.06 -29.83
C TYR A 25 19.10 4.72 -30.87
N PRO A 26 18.71 5.85 -31.52
CA PRO A 26 19.56 6.54 -32.48
C PRO A 26 20.92 7.00 -31.91
N LYS A 27 21.91 7.14 -32.80
CA LYS A 27 23.23 7.67 -32.44
C LYS A 27 23.11 9.07 -31.86
N GLU A 28 24.02 9.40 -30.95
CA GLU A 28 24.08 10.74 -30.37
C GLU A 28 24.25 11.79 -31.47
N GLY A 29 23.44 12.85 -31.42
CA GLY A 29 23.38 13.85 -32.48
C GLY A 29 22.29 13.66 -33.54
N ASP A 30 21.69 12.47 -33.67
CA ASP A 30 20.59 12.23 -34.63
C ASP A 30 19.37 13.11 -34.30
N ARG A 31 18.91 13.88 -35.30
CA ARG A 31 17.73 14.74 -35.21
C ARG A 31 16.47 13.93 -34.86
N LYS A 32 16.29 12.72 -35.41
CA LYS A 32 15.13 11.87 -35.10
C LYS A 32 15.12 11.44 -33.64
N GLY A 33 16.27 11.02 -33.11
CA GLY A 33 16.41 10.66 -31.70
C GLY A 33 16.10 11.84 -30.77
N LYS A 34 16.67 13.02 -31.06
CA LYS A 34 16.40 14.25 -30.29
C LYS A 34 14.92 14.64 -30.31
N THR A 35 14.26 14.59 -31.48
CA THR A 35 12.83 14.88 -31.60
C THR A 35 11.98 13.89 -30.79
N LEU A 36 12.30 12.60 -30.83
CA LEU A 36 11.57 11.58 -30.06
C LEU A 36 11.76 11.74 -28.55
N MET A 37 12.98 12.08 -28.09
CA MET A 37 13.22 12.39 -26.69
C MET A 37 12.44 13.62 -26.23
N ALA A 38 12.39 14.68 -27.06
CA ALA A 38 11.62 15.89 -26.77
C ALA A 38 10.11 15.61 -26.77
N LEU A 39 9.62 14.80 -27.71
CA LEU A 39 8.23 14.32 -27.71
C LEU A 39 7.92 13.53 -26.44
N GLY A 40 8.83 12.68 -25.99
CA GLY A 40 8.72 11.97 -24.72
C GLY A 40 8.52 12.92 -23.55
N VAL A 41 9.33 13.98 -23.45
CA VAL A 41 9.19 15.03 -22.43
C VAL A 41 7.84 15.73 -22.51
N LEU A 42 7.39 16.11 -23.71
CA LEU A 42 6.10 16.77 -23.92
C LEU A 42 4.92 15.87 -23.50
N LEU A 43 5.00 14.58 -23.79
CA LEU A 43 3.99 13.61 -23.38
C LEU A 43 3.98 13.40 -21.86
N ILE A 44 5.15 13.33 -21.21
CA ILE A 44 5.20 13.31 -19.74
C ILE A 44 4.65 14.61 -19.14
N ALA A 45 4.91 15.76 -19.76
CA ALA A 45 4.32 17.03 -19.32
C ALA A 45 2.79 17.06 -19.47
N ALA A 46 2.26 16.56 -20.59
CA ALA A 46 0.82 16.42 -20.78
C ALA A 46 0.18 15.50 -19.72
N GLY A 47 0.83 14.37 -19.41
CA GLY A 47 0.39 13.48 -18.34
C GLY A 47 0.44 14.12 -16.96
N PHE A 48 1.49 14.89 -16.66
CA PHE A 48 1.63 15.65 -15.42
C PHE A 48 0.52 16.70 -15.26
N VAL A 49 0.20 17.44 -16.32
CA VAL A 49 -0.90 18.41 -16.32
C VAL A 49 -2.24 17.72 -16.11
N SER A 50 -2.48 16.60 -16.82
CA SER A 50 -3.70 15.79 -16.66
C SER A 50 -3.85 15.24 -15.24
N LEU A 51 -2.76 14.73 -14.64
CA LEU A 51 -2.73 14.22 -13.28
C LEU A 51 -2.96 15.33 -12.25
N THR A 52 -2.38 16.52 -12.49
CA THR A 52 -2.62 17.70 -11.65
C THR A 52 -4.08 18.10 -11.69
N ALA A 53 -4.71 18.14 -12.87
CA ALA A 53 -6.13 18.42 -13.03
C ALA A 53 -7.00 17.35 -12.34
N LEU A 54 -6.62 16.08 -12.45
CA LEU A 54 -7.30 14.97 -11.76
C LEU A 54 -7.29 15.17 -10.25
N ILE A 55 -6.10 15.40 -9.67
CA ILE A 55 -5.94 15.61 -8.23
C ILE A 55 -6.72 16.85 -7.77
N ALA A 56 -6.66 17.95 -8.53
CA ALA A 56 -7.36 19.19 -8.20
C ALA A 56 -8.89 19.03 -8.22
N ILE A 57 -9.44 18.41 -9.26
CA ILE A 57 -10.88 18.12 -9.36
C ILE A 57 -11.31 17.26 -8.17
N ARG A 58 -10.55 16.20 -7.88
CA ARG A 58 -10.85 15.28 -6.77
C ARG A 58 -10.80 16.00 -5.41
N TRP A 59 -9.82 16.86 -5.20
CA TRP A 59 -9.74 17.69 -3.99
C TRP A 59 -10.98 18.57 -3.84
N THR A 60 -11.35 19.32 -4.88
CA THR A 60 -12.54 20.19 -4.83
C THR A 60 -13.84 19.41 -4.63
N ALA A 61 -13.96 18.24 -5.26
CA ALA A 61 -15.16 17.40 -5.17
C ALA A 61 -15.35 16.77 -3.78
N GLN A 62 -14.26 16.36 -3.12
CA GLN A 62 -14.31 15.75 -1.79
C GLN A 62 -14.28 16.77 -0.65
N GLY A 63 -13.95 18.04 -0.92
CA GLY A 63 -13.76 19.06 0.12
C GLY A 63 -12.55 18.80 1.03
N ARG A 64 -11.67 17.85 0.68
CA ARG A 64 -10.47 17.47 1.43
C ARG A 64 -9.32 17.12 0.51
N MET A 65 -8.11 17.10 1.06
CA MET A 65 -6.91 16.68 0.33
C MET A 65 -7.01 15.19 -0.04
N PRO A 66 -6.77 14.80 -1.31
CA PRO A 66 -6.90 13.43 -1.79
C PRO A 66 -5.59 12.66 -1.52
N ILE A 67 -5.44 12.17 -0.29
CA ILE A 67 -4.27 11.39 0.17
C ILE A 67 -4.67 10.22 1.09
N SER A 68 -5.98 9.96 1.23
CA SER A 68 -6.51 9.10 2.28
C SER A 68 -6.79 7.67 1.83
N SER A 69 -6.72 7.39 0.52
CA SER A 69 -6.85 6.05 -0.04
C SER A 69 -5.60 5.64 -0.82
N SER A 70 -5.46 4.35 -1.11
CA SER A 70 -4.30 3.84 -1.86
C SER A 70 -4.20 4.41 -3.28
N TYR A 71 -5.34 4.57 -3.96
CA TYR A 71 -5.40 5.24 -5.27
C TYR A 71 -4.88 6.67 -5.19
N GLU A 72 -5.34 7.42 -4.19
CA GLU A 72 -4.97 8.81 -3.95
C GLU A 72 -3.48 8.95 -3.63
N TYR A 73 -2.98 8.12 -2.71
CA TYR A 73 -1.56 8.08 -2.34
C TYR A 73 -0.65 7.85 -3.54
N ILE A 74 -0.89 6.79 -4.32
CA ILE A 74 -0.01 6.45 -5.45
C ILE A 74 -0.11 7.52 -6.55
N SER A 75 -1.29 8.10 -6.75
CA SER A 75 -1.48 9.21 -7.71
C SER A 75 -0.65 10.43 -7.31
N VAL A 76 -0.65 10.81 -6.03
CA VAL A 76 0.16 11.92 -5.52
C VAL A 76 1.66 11.56 -5.52
N LEU A 77 2.03 10.31 -5.25
CA LEU A 77 3.41 9.83 -5.41
C LEU A 77 3.88 9.95 -6.87
N ALA A 78 3.08 9.52 -7.85
CA ALA A 78 3.37 9.68 -9.26
C ALA A 78 3.52 11.16 -9.65
N TRP A 79 2.69 12.03 -9.06
CA TRP A 79 2.81 13.48 -9.23
C TRP A 79 4.13 14.01 -8.68
N CYS A 80 4.54 13.63 -7.46
CA CYS A 80 5.83 14.01 -6.88
C CYS A 80 7.03 13.49 -7.70
N VAL A 81 6.98 12.25 -8.17
CA VAL A 81 8.02 11.67 -9.05
C VAL A 81 8.09 12.43 -10.38
N SER A 82 6.95 12.93 -10.90
CA SER A 82 6.91 13.74 -12.13
C SER A 82 7.62 15.08 -11.94
N VAL A 83 7.42 15.73 -10.79
CA VAL A 83 8.15 16.94 -10.42
C VAL A 83 9.65 16.66 -10.37
N ILE A 84 10.06 15.56 -9.73
CA ILE A 84 11.46 15.13 -9.68
C ILE A 84 12.02 14.88 -11.08
N TYR A 85 11.27 14.23 -11.96
CA TYR A 85 11.63 14.02 -13.36
C TYR A 85 12.01 15.35 -14.05
N PHE A 86 11.19 16.40 -13.94
CA PHE A 86 11.51 17.71 -14.51
C PHE A 86 12.70 18.40 -13.84
N VAL A 87 12.81 18.33 -12.51
CA VAL A 87 13.92 18.93 -11.75
C VAL A 87 15.26 18.28 -12.14
N VAL A 88 15.29 16.95 -12.25
CA VAL A 88 16.48 16.17 -12.59
C VAL A 88 16.91 16.45 -14.03
N MET A 89 15.97 16.47 -14.98
CA MET A 89 16.28 16.84 -16.36
C MET A 89 16.86 18.24 -16.47
N ARG A 90 16.32 19.21 -15.72
CA ARG A 90 16.82 20.59 -15.72
C ARG A 90 18.22 20.69 -15.09
N LYS A 91 18.43 20.03 -13.94
CA LYS A 91 19.70 20.10 -13.20
C LYS A 91 20.84 19.34 -13.88
N LEU A 92 20.56 18.14 -14.40
CA LEU A 92 21.58 17.26 -14.99
C LEU A 92 21.73 17.45 -16.50
N ARG A 93 20.85 18.25 -17.14
CA ARG A 93 20.82 18.50 -18.60
C ARG A 93 20.86 17.22 -19.43
N SER A 94 20.37 16.12 -18.87
CA SER A 94 20.41 14.79 -19.47
C SER A 94 18.99 14.26 -19.63
N LEU A 95 18.56 14.15 -20.88
CA LEU A 95 17.28 13.53 -21.24
C LEU A 95 17.29 12.01 -20.97
N PHE A 96 18.47 11.40 -20.85
CA PHE A 96 18.65 9.99 -20.55
C PHE A 96 18.08 9.61 -19.18
N ILE A 97 18.40 10.40 -18.14
CA ILE A 97 17.93 10.10 -16.78
C ILE A 97 16.41 10.27 -16.70
N GLY A 98 15.86 11.27 -17.39
CA GLY A 98 14.41 11.41 -17.56
C GLY A 98 13.79 10.17 -18.19
N ALA A 99 14.35 9.68 -19.30
CA ALA A 99 13.89 8.44 -19.94
C ALA A 99 13.85 7.26 -18.97
N CYS A 100 14.83 7.13 -18.06
CA CYS A 100 14.86 6.06 -17.05
C CYS A 100 13.85 6.24 -15.91
N LEU A 101 13.38 7.45 -15.64
CA LEU A 101 12.30 7.74 -14.68
C LEU A 101 10.90 7.52 -15.28
N SER A 102 10.75 7.59 -16.61
CA SER A 102 9.44 7.43 -17.26
C SER A 102 8.74 6.07 -17.03
N PRO A 103 9.43 4.91 -16.94
CA PRO A 103 8.80 3.66 -16.51
C PRO A 103 8.28 3.70 -15.08
N VAL A 104 8.95 4.39 -14.17
CA VAL A 104 8.50 4.54 -12.77
C VAL A 104 7.18 5.32 -12.73
N LEU A 105 7.06 6.38 -13.53
CA LEU A 105 5.82 7.16 -13.66
C LEU A 105 4.67 6.36 -14.25
N PHE A 106 4.93 5.65 -15.35
CA PHE A 106 3.93 4.79 -15.98
C PHE A 106 3.47 3.68 -15.03
N LEU A 107 4.41 2.98 -14.40
CA LEU A 107 4.10 1.93 -13.43
C LEU A 107 3.32 2.48 -12.24
N ALA A 108 3.70 3.63 -11.68
CA ALA A 108 2.97 4.23 -10.56
C ALA A 108 1.48 4.48 -10.93
N ILE A 109 1.19 5.01 -12.12
CA ILE A 109 -0.21 5.19 -12.55
C ILE A 109 -0.91 3.86 -12.80
N VAL A 110 -0.24 2.86 -13.40
CA VAL A 110 -0.80 1.50 -13.52
C VAL A 110 -1.15 0.94 -12.14
N PHE A 111 -0.26 1.08 -11.16
CA PHE A 111 -0.47 0.65 -9.79
C PHE A 111 -1.62 1.39 -9.11
N ALA A 112 -1.74 2.70 -9.31
CA ALA A 112 -2.87 3.47 -8.80
C ALA A 112 -4.19 2.88 -9.31
N GLY A 113 -4.30 2.58 -10.60
CA GLY A 113 -5.51 2.03 -11.22
C GLY A 113 -5.94 0.64 -10.75
N LEU A 114 -5.13 -0.05 -9.95
CA LEU A 114 -5.51 -1.31 -9.32
C LEU A 114 -6.41 -1.10 -8.11
N TYR A 115 -6.38 0.09 -7.53
CA TYR A 115 -7.19 0.45 -6.37
C TYR A 115 -8.50 1.11 -6.79
N PRO A 116 -9.56 0.98 -5.98
CA PRO A 116 -10.85 1.59 -6.28
C PRO A 116 -10.74 3.11 -6.47
N MET A 117 -11.25 3.60 -7.59
CA MET A 117 -11.30 5.05 -7.90
C MET A 117 -12.48 5.78 -7.25
N ARG A 118 -13.25 5.10 -6.40
CA ARG A 118 -14.50 5.64 -5.82
C ARG A 118 -14.21 6.89 -4.98
N LEU A 119 -15.16 7.83 -4.98
CA LEU A 119 -15.08 9.04 -4.16
C LEU A 119 -15.55 8.72 -2.75
N GLU A 120 -14.65 8.80 -1.78
CA GLU A 120 -14.96 8.65 -0.36
C GLU A 120 -15.26 10.02 0.24
N MET A 121 -16.55 10.35 0.33
CA MET A 121 -17.06 11.62 0.86
C MET A 121 -16.92 11.72 2.38
N THR A 122 -17.06 10.59 3.08
CA THR A 122 -17.00 10.51 4.54
C THR A 122 -15.84 9.61 4.95
N LEU A 123 -14.80 10.21 5.52
CA LEU A 123 -13.67 9.47 6.07
C LEU A 123 -14.02 8.90 7.44
N VAL A 124 -13.51 7.72 7.76
CA VAL A 124 -13.52 7.20 9.14
C VAL A 124 -12.83 8.20 10.07
N PRO A 125 -13.27 8.35 11.34
CA PRO A 125 -12.76 9.38 12.24
C PRO A 125 -11.22 9.41 12.38
N ALA A 126 -10.58 8.24 12.34
CA ALA A 126 -9.13 8.10 12.37
C ALA A 126 -8.42 8.88 11.24
N LEU A 127 -9.05 9.01 10.07
CA LEU A 127 -8.49 9.71 8.91
C LEU A 127 -8.82 11.22 8.88
N GLN A 128 -9.65 11.71 9.81
CA GLN A 128 -10.05 13.12 9.90
C GLN A 128 -9.11 13.95 10.79
N SER A 129 -7.81 13.87 10.55
CA SER A 129 -6.79 14.55 11.36
C SER A 129 -5.84 15.41 10.52
N TYR A 130 -5.44 16.57 11.06
CA TYR A 130 -4.37 17.39 10.47
C TYR A 130 -3.03 16.65 10.46
N TRP A 131 -2.78 15.81 11.46
CA TRP A 131 -1.56 15.01 11.54
C TRP A 131 -1.47 13.96 10.43
N LEU A 132 -2.60 13.39 10.00
CA LEU A 132 -2.62 12.50 8.82
C LEU A 132 -2.11 13.25 7.59
N LYS A 133 -2.58 14.49 7.38
CA LYS A 133 -2.20 15.30 6.21
C LYS A 133 -0.70 15.54 6.17
N ILE A 134 -0.09 15.87 7.31
CA ILE A 134 1.36 16.05 7.43
C ILE A 134 2.09 14.71 7.23
N HIS A 135 1.69 13.68 7.97
CA HIS A 135 2.29 12.35 7.95
C HIS A 135 2.37 11.82 6.52
N VAL A 136 1.23 11.72 5.84
CA VAL A 136 1.14 11.10 4.52
C VAL A 136 1.85 11.96 3.46
N SER A 137 1.65 13.28 3.47
CA SER A 137 2.28 14.16 2.47
C SER A 137 3.81 14.14 2.54
N MET A 138 4.37 14.22 3.76
CA MET A 138 5.82 14.16 3.95
C MET A 138 6.36 12.77 3.61
N THR A 139 5.64 11.71 3.96
CA THR A 139 6.01 10.33 3.58
C THR A 139 6.12 10.19 2.06
N ILE A 140 5.12 10.67 1.31
CA ILE A 140 5.11 10.64 -0.16
C ILE A 140 6.30 11.40 -0.75
N ILE A 141 6.62 12.58 -0.22
CA ILE A 141 7.74 13.39 -0.70
C ILE A 141 9.08 12.67 -0.46
N GLY A 142 9.24 12.05 0.73
CA GLY A 142 10.42 11.24 1.05
C GLY A 142 10.56 10.03 0.13
N GLU A 143 9.48 9.30 -0.12
CA GLU A 143 9.45 8.15 -1.02
C GLU A 143 9.74 8.53 -2.48
N ALA A 144 9.25 9.69 -2.94
CA ALA A 144 9.55 10.19 -4.28
C ALA A 144 11.06 10.44 -4.44
N ALA A 145 11.74 10.97 -3.41
CA ALA A 145 13.19 11.12 -3.41
C ALA A 145 13.92 9.75 -3.39
N PHE A 146 13.40 8.77 -2.65
CA PHE A 146 13.92 7.40 -2.69
C PHE A 146 13.75 6.74 -4.07
N ALA A 147 12.69 7.05 -4.82
CA ALA A 147 12.50 6.57 -6.19
C ALA A 147 13.61 7.04 -7.13
N LEU A 148 14.09 8.28 -6.95
CA LEU A 148 15.25 8.78 -7.70
C LEU A 148 16.55 8.04 -7.30
N ALA A 149 16.74 7.77 -6.02
CA ALA A 149 17.88 6.99 -5.54
C ALA A 149 17.87 5.56 -6.08
N PHE A 150 16.68 4.94 -6.17
CA PHE A 150 16.47 3.64 -6.80
C PHE A 150 16.89 3.64 -8.27
N VAL A 151 16.42 4.60 -9.08
CA VAL A 151 16.81 4.70 -10.49
C VAL A 151 18.33 4.94 -10.64
N ALA A 152 18.90 5.83 -9.84
CA ALA A 152 20.33 6.09 -9.84
C ALA A 152 21.16 4.84 -9.45
N GLY A 153 20.69 4.07 -8.47
CA GLY A 153 21.30 2.80 -8.06
C GLY A 153 21.27 1.76 -9.18
N ILE A 154 20.14 1.59 -9.88
CA ILE A 154 20.03 0.67 -11.02
C ILE A 154 21.01 1.09 -12.13
N LEU A 155 21.02 2.37 -12.49
CA LEU A 155 21.92 2.89 -13.52
C LEU A 155 23.40 2.71 -13.12
N TYR A 156 23.73 2.90 -11.84
CA TYR A 156 25.09 2.70 -11.34
C TYR A 156 25.52 1.25 -11.59
N LEU A 157 24.69 0.29 -11.19
CA LEU A 157 25.01 -1.13 -11.37
C LEU A 157 25.15 -1.48 -12.85
N ILE A 158 24.27 -0.97 -13.72
CA ILE A 158 24.33 -1.20 -15.17
C ILE A 158 25.60 -0.62 -15.81
N LYS A 159 26.00 0.61 -15.42
CA LYS A 159 27.23 1.26 -15.89
C LYS A 159 28.48 0.52 -15.42
N ASN A 160 28.42 -0.07 -14.22
CA ASN A 160 29.55 -0.78 -13.63
C ASN A 160 29.72 -2.24 -14.12
N VAL A 161 28.93 -2.69 -15.10
CA VAL A 161 29.09 -4.02 -15.71
C VAL A 161 30.10 -3.96 -16.86
N ALA A 162 31.08 -4.87 -16.84
CA ALA A 162 32.01 -5.08 -17.95
C ALA A 162 31.34 -5.87 -19.09
N TRP A 163 30.48 -5.20 -19.88
CA TRP A 163 29.66 -5.85 -20.92
C TRP A 163 30.46 -6.61 -21.98
N ASN A 164 31.74 -6.25 -22.19
CA ASN A 164 32.65 -6.93 -23.11
C ASN A 164 33.03 -8.35 -22.63
N GLU A 165 32.98 -8.59 -21.32
CA GLU A 165 33.28 -9.88 -20.70
C GLU A 165 32.02 -10.77 -20.61
N VAL A 166 30.83 -10.20 -20.86
CA VAL A 166 29.55 -10.92 -20.85
C VAL A 166 29.36 -11.65 -22.19
N GLY A 167 30.07 -12.77 -22.36
CA GLY A 167 29.98 -13.64 -23.53
C GLY A 167 28.64 -14.40 -23.66
N ARG A 168 28.39 -15.00 -24.83
CA ARG A 168 27.20 -15.85 -25.09
C ARG A 168 26.92 -16.91 -24.01
N PRO A 169 27.93 -17.61 -23.42
CA PRO A 169 27.69 -18.61 -22.39
C PRO A 169 27.08 -18.03 -21.12
N VAL A 170 27.54 -16.85 -20.70
CA VAL A 170 27.04 -16.15 -19.51
C VAL A 170 25.60 -15.67 -19.74
N LYS A 171 25.32 -15.12 -20.93
CA LYS A 171 23.96 -14.70 -21.32
C LYS A 171 22.98 -15.88 -21.34
N SER A 172 23.38 -17.01 -21.92
CA SER A 172 22.56 -18.23 -21.99
C SER A 172 22.28 -18.78 -20.59
N LYS A 173 23.30 -18.95 -19.75
CA LYS A 173 23.12 -19.42 -18.37
C LYS A 173 22.22 -18.50 -17.54
N SER A 174 22.36 -17.19 -17.68
CA SER A 174 21.52 -16.20 -16.97
C SER A 174 20.07 -16.27 -17.42
N PHE A 175 19.82 -16.43 -18.73
CA PHE A 175 18.48 -16.56 -19.29
C PHE A 175 17.82 -17.90 -18.89
N THR A 176 18.56 -19.01 -18.94
CA THR A 176 18.07 -20.31 -18.49
C THR A 176 17.75 -20.29 -16.99
N ALA A 177 18.61 -19.68 -16.17
CA ALA A 177 18.37 -19.55 -14.73
C ALA A 177 17.11 -18.72 -14.43
N LEU A 178 16.87 -17.65 -15.18
CA LEU A 178 15.64 -16.85 -15.09
C LEU A 178 14.40 -17.70 -15.45
N LEU A 179 14.43 -18.42 -16.57
CA LEU A 179 13.31 -19.27 -17.00
C LEU A 179 13.03 -20.41 -16.01
N VAL A 180 14.07 -21.06 -15.50
CA VAL A 180 13.94 -22.14 -14.49
C VAL A 180 13.37 -21.59 -13.18
N SER A 181 13.79 -20.40 -12.76
CA SER A 181 13.30 -19.76 -11.53
C SER A 181 11.84 -19.33 -11.65
N LEU A 182 11.44 -18.80 -12.82
CA LEU A 182 10.04 -18.49 -13.13
C LEU A 182 9.19 -19.76 -13.18
N GLY A 183 9.66 -20.81 -13.86
CA GLY A 183 8.98 -22.10 -13.93
C GLY A 183 8.82 -22.76 -12.56
N ALA A 184 9.85 -22.75 -11.73
CA ALA A 184 9.81 -23.26 -10.36
C ALA A 184 8.83 -22.47 -9.48
N GLY A 185 8.85 -21.12 -9.57
CA GLY A 185 7.90 -20.27 -8.86
C GLY A 185 6.45 -20.59 -9.24
N LEU A 186 6.17 -20.75 -10.55
CA LEU A 186 4.84 -21.12 -11.03
C LEU A 186 4.44 -22.54 -10.57
N ILE A 187 5.33 -23.53 -10.68
CA ILE A 187 5.05 -24.91 -10.23
C ILE A 187 4.73 -24.95 -8.74
N VAL A 188 5.44 -24.19 -7.90
CA VAL A 188 5.15 -24.10 -6.46
C VAL A 188 3.78 -23.46 -6.21
N VAL A 189 3.48 -22.33 -6.87
CA VAL A 189 2.18 -21.65 -6.76
C VAL A 189 1.04 -22.59 -7.19
N PHE A 190 1.16 -23.22 -8.36
CA PHE A 190 0.13 -24.12 -8.89
C PHE A 190 0.06 -25.45 -8.14
N GLY A 191 1.18 -25.98 -7.65
CA GLY A 191 1.24 -27.20 -6.86
C GLY A 191 0.59 -27.04 -5.48
N LEU A 192 0.85 -25.92 -4.79
CA LEU A 192 0.17 -25.57 -3.54
C LEU A 192 -1.34 -25.39 -3.75
N ARG A 193 -1.74 -24.79 -4.88
CA ARG A 193 -3.16 -24.64 -5.27
C ARG A 193 -3.82 -25.99 -5.58
N GLY A 194 -3.14 -26.88 -6.30
CA GLY A 194 -3.65 -28.21 -6.68
C GLY A 194 -3.75 -29.18 -5.50
N ALA A 195 -2.94 -28.99 -4.46
CA ALA A 195 -2.98 -29.77 -3.23
C ALA A 195 -4.13 -29.39 -2.28
N GLY A 196 -5.01 -28.45 -2.66
CA GLY A 196 -6.12 -28.00 -1.82
C GLY A 196 -5.68 -27.27 -0.54
N ILE A 197 -4.40 -26.88 -0.45
CA ILE A 197 -3.87 -26.06 0.64
C ILE A 197 -4.37 -24.63 0.41
N VAL A 198 -5.62 -24.39 0.82
CA VAL A 198 -6.16 -23.05 0.97
C VAL A 198 -5.51 -22.47 2.23
N LEU A 199 -4.69 -21.43 2.07
CA LEU A 199 -3.87 -20.82 3.13
C LEU A 199 -4.72 -20.01 4.13
N THR A 200 -5.77 -20.60 4.70
CA THR A 200 -6.76 -19.89 5.51
C THR A 200 -6.38 -19.78 6.99
N GLU A 201 -5.81 -20.82 7.63
CA GLU A 201 -5.83 -20.86 9.11
C GLU A 201 -4.48 -20.86 9.85
N LEU A 202 -3.33 -20.95 9.18
CA LEU A 202 -2.03 -21.00 9.87
C LEU A 202 -1.26 -19.68 9.70
N ALA A 203 -1.46 -18.74 10.61
CA ALA A 203 -0.68 -17.49 10.70
C ALA A 203 0.84 -17.76 10.75
N GLY A 204 1.26 -18.84 11.44
CA GLY A 204 2.67 -19.28 11.47
C GLY A 204 3.18 -19.87 10.15
N LEU A 205 2.31 -20.50 9.35
CA LEU A 205 2.69 -21.11 8.07
C LEU A 205 2.60 -20.11 6.91
N LYS A 206 1.84 -19.01 7.01
CA LYS A 206 1.94 -17.86 6.08
C LYS A 206 3.33 -17.22 6.13
N LEU A 207 3.91 -17.14 7.35
CA LEU A 207 5.30 -16.74 7.54
C LEU A 207 6.27 -17.77 6.92
N ILE A 208 5.98 -19.06 7.03
CA ILE A 208 6.81 -20.15 6.50
C ILE A 208 6.66 -20.34 4.98
N VAL A 209 5.50 -20.11 4.36
CA VAL A 209 5.29 -20.15 2.90
C VAL A 209 5.81 -18.86 2.25
N GLY A 210 5.65 -17.71 2.91
CA GLY A 210 6.39 -16.49 2.58
C GLY A 210 7.91 -16.66 2.75
N ALA A 211 8.34 -17.43 3.77
CA ALA A 211 9.74 -17.75 4.00
C ALA A 211 10.27 -18.97 3.22
N LEU A 212 9.44 -19.83 2.63
CA LEU A 212 9.82 -21.03 1.83
C LEU A 212 9.74 -20.74 0.34
N GLY A 213 8.72 -20.00 -0.12
CA GLY A 213 8.80 -19.25 -1.38
C GLY A 213 9.98 -18.27 -1.32
N GLY A 214 10.15 -17.61 -0.17
CA GLY A 214 11.35 -16.88 0.21
C GLY A 214 12.62 -17.74 0.22
N ALA A 215 12.60 -18.98 0.72
CA ALA A 215 13.77 -19.85 0.81
C ALA A 215 14.24 -20.35 -0.57
N LEU A 216 13.30 -20.63 -1.48
CA LEU A 216 13.58 -20.96 -2.88
C LEU A 216 14.16 -19.76 -3.66
N MET A 217 13.82 -18.54 -3.24
CA MET A 217 14.42 -17.32 -3.78
C MET A 217 15.55 -16.74 -2.93
N VAL A 218 15.89 -17.39 -1.80
CA VAL A 218 17.15 -17.27 -1.04
C VAL A 218 18.18 -18.27 -1.60
N ALA A 219 17.73 -19.41 -2.15
CA ALA A 219 18.59 -20.32 -2.92
C ALA A 219 19.22 -19.63 -4.14
N LEU A 220 18.56 -18.60 -4.71
CA LEU A 220 19.06 -17.83 -5.86
C LEU A 220 20.19 -16.83 -5.47
N PRO A 221 20.12 -16.09 -4.34
CA PRO A 221 21.22 -15.38 -3.71
C PRO A 221 22.33 -16.27 -3.16
N VAL A 222 22.02 -17.45 -2.61
CA VAL A 222 23.04 -18.44 -2.23
C VAL A 222 23.77 -18.92 -3.50
N TYR A 223 23.07 -19.10 -4.62
CA TYR A 223 23.66 -19.39 -5.93
C TYR A 223 24.51 -18.22 -6.49
N VAL A 224 24.08 -16.97 -6.33
CA VAL A 224 24.82 -15.76 -6.76
C VAL A 224 25.99 -15.41 -5.82
N LEU A 225 25.89 -15.69 -4.52
CA LEU A 225 26.97 -15.57 -3.53
C LEU A 225 28.01 -16.69 -3.70
N LEU A 226 27.60 -17.88 -4.16
CA LEU A 226 28.50 -18.97 -4.56
C LEU A 226 29.12 -18.78 -5.95
N TRP A 227 28.49 -18.02 -6.86
CA TRP A 227 29.09 -17.61 -8.16
C TRP A 227 30.35 -16.75 -7.98
N ARG A 228 30.55 -16.16 -6.79
CA ARG A 228 31.76 -15.41 -6.39
C ARG A 228 33.07 -16.20 -6.53
N LYS A 229 33.03 -17.53 -6.71
CA LYS A 229 34.23 -18.37 -6.88
C LYS A 229 34.56 -18.76 -8.34
N LEU A 230 33.73 -18.45 -9.33
CA LEU A 230 33.84 -19.05 -10.69
C LEU A 230 34.06 -18.08 -11.86
N VAL A 231 33.98 -16.76 -11.66
CA VAL A 231 34.38 -15.78 -12.69
C VAL A 231 35.25 -14.71 -12.02
N THR A 232 36.54 -14.89 -12.18
CA THR A 232 37.65 -14.12 -11.63
C THR A 232 37.57 -12.62 -11.94
N GLY A 233 37.77 -11.77 -10.93
CA GLY A 233 38.30 -10.40 -11.09
C GLY A 233 37.29 -9.25 -11.31
N LYS A 234 37.15 -8.39 -10.28
CA LYS A 234 36.68 -6.99 -10.34
C LYS A 234 35.39 -6.64 -11.13
N THR A 235 34.23 -7.25 -10.87
CA THR A 235 32.93 -6.57 -11.08
C THR A 235 31.80 -7.19 -10.25
N GLY A 236 31.52 -6.61 -9.07
CA GLY A 236 30.54 -7.13 -8.10
C GLY A 236 29.12 -6.54 -8.17
N GLY A 237 28.64 -6.08 -9.33
CA GLY A 237 27.46 -5.20 -9.41
C GLY A 237 26.09 -5.87 -9.66
N PHE A 238 26.03 -7.02 -10.34
CA PHE A 238 24.77 -7.44 -10.97
C PHE A 238 23.86 -8.32 -10.07
N GLY A 239 24.45 -9.04 -9.12
CA GLY A 239 23.72 -9.98 -8.25
C GLY A 239 22.71 -9.34 -7.29
N GLY A 240 23.02 -8.15 -6.78
CA GLY A 240 22.14 -7.41 -5.86
C GLY A 240 20.89 -6.82 -6.53
N PHE A 241 20.98 -6.51 -7.83
CA PHE A 241 19.85 -6.01 -8.62
C PHE A 241 18.82 -7.11 -8.90
N LEU A 242 19.28 -8.33 -9.20
CA LEU A 242 18.41 -9.50 -9.37
C LEU A 242 17.80 -9.96 -8.05
N PHE A 243 18.51 -9.84 -6.93
CA PHE A 243 17.96 -10.08 -5.59
C PHE A 243 16.83 -9.09 -5.26
N ALA A 244 17.04 -7.81 -5.50
CA ALA A 244 16.04 -6.77 -5.35
C ALA A 244 14.77 -7.03 -6.20
N LEU A 245 14.94 -7.38 -7.48
CA LEU A 245 13.83 -7.72 -8.37
C LEU A 245 13.10 -9.02 -7.98
N ALA A 246 13.84 -10.03 -7.51
CA ALA A 246 13.27 -11.29 -7.02
C ALA A 246 12.50 -11.10 -5.71
N VAL A 247 13.04 -10.31 -4.78
CA VAL A 247 12.37 -9.87 -3.55
C VAL A 247 11.08 -9.11 -3.89
N LEU A 248 11.10 -8.23 -4.89
CA LEU A 248 9.90 -7.54 -5.37
C LEU A 248 8.84 -8.51 -5.94
N SER A 249 9.23 -9.52 -6.72
CA SER A 249 8.29 -10.50 -7.28
C SER A 249 7.72 -11.47 -6.23
N LEU A 250 8.52 -11.86 -5.24
CA LEU A 250 8.15 -12.72 -4.10
C LEU A 250 7.05 -12.09 -3.25
N ILE A 251 7.28 -10.81 -2.98
CA ILE A 251 6.53 -10.05 -2.00
C ILE A 251 5.26 -9.49 -2.62
N ILE A 252 5.19 -9.28 -3.93
CA ILE A 252 3.96 -8.85 -4.59
C ILE A 252 3.07 -10.06 -4.94
N GLY A 253 3.66 -11.19 -5.30
CA GLY A 253 2.92 -12.40 -5.68
C GLY A 253 2.27 -13.16 -4.52
N GLY A 254 2.92 -13.20 -3.34
CA GLY A 254 2.35 -13.83 -2.14
C GLY A 254 1.22 -13.04 -1.46
N MET A 255 0.92 -11.86 -2.01
CA MET A 255 0.17 -10.82 -1.32
C MET A 255 -1.19 -10.49 -1.95
N SER A 256 -1.45 -10.88 -3.20
CA SER A 256 -2.77 -10.65 -3.80
C SER A 256 -3.90 -11.42 -3.11
N LEU A 257 -3.59 -12.60 -2.53
CA LEU A 257 -4.56 -13.49 -1.89
C LEU A 257 -5.36 -12.84 -0.74
N ALA A 258 -4.81 -11.81 -0.09
CA ALA A 258 -5.40 -11.28 1.13
C ALA A 258 -6.28 -10.04 0.94
N SER A 259 -6.18 -9.35 -0.21
CA SER A 259 -7.05 -8.20 -0.51
C SER A 259 -8.50 -8.61 -0.82
N VAL A 260 -8.70 -9.82 -1.34
CA VAL A 260 -10.02 -10.43 -1.60
C VAL A 260 -10.63 -10.92 -0.29
N GLN A 261 -9.83 -11.58 0.56
CA GLN A 261 -10.25 -12.00 1.90
C GLN A 261 -10.73 -10.81 2.76
N ASN A 262 -10.14 -9.62 2.61
CA ASN A 262 -10.55 -8.46 3.41
C ASN A 262 -11.94 -7.92 3.03
N ARG A 263 -12.37 -8.03 1.76
CA ARG A 263 -13.71 -7.56 1.33
C ARG A 263 -14.82 -8.53 1.74
N SER A 264 -14.61 -9.84 1.58
CA SER A 264 -15.56 -10.84 2.07
C SER A 264 -15.67 -10.76 3.58
N ARG A 265 -14.53 -10.61 4.28
CA ARG A 265 -14.50 -10.42 5.73
C ARG A 265 -15.27 -9.19 6.20
N LEU A 266 -15.06 -8.03 5.59
CA LEU A 266 -15.82 -6.81 5.94
C LEU A 266 -17.32 -6.99 5.68
N LYS A 267 -17.69 -7.69 4.61
CA LYS A 267 -19.09 -8.02 4.29
C LYS A 267 -19.69 -8.99 5.31
N LEU A 268 -18.93 -10.00 5.75
CA LEU A 268 -19.31 -10.95 6.80
C LEU A 268 -19.43 -10.26 8.16
N GLU A 269 -18.52 -9.35 8.51
CA GLU A 269 -18.56 -8.54 9.74
C GLU A 269 -19.81 -7.65 9.76
N ASN A 270 -20.11 -6.96 8.65
CA ASN A 270 -21.35 -6.17 8.53
C ASN A 270 -22.61 -7.03 8.61
N LEU A 271 -22.65 -8.19 7.94
CA LEU A 271 -23.79 -9.13 8.01
C LEU A 271 -23.97 -9.69 9.42
N MET A 272 -22.88 -9.99 10.12
CA MET A 272 -22.91 -10.42 11.52
C MET A 272 -23.48 -9.34 12.43
N GLN A 273 -23.07 -8.08 12.25
CA GLN A 273 -23.60 -6.92 12.98
C GLN A 273 -25.09 -6.70 12.68
N ASP A 274 -25.52 -6.85 11.42
CA ASP A 274 -26.93 -6.80 11.03
C ASP A 274 -27.74 -7.93 11.71
N ILE A 275 -27.23 -9.16 11.74
CA ILE A 275 -27.88 -10.30 12.42
C ILE A 275 -28.02 -10.03 13.91
N GLN A 276 -26.96 -9.55 14.57
CA GLN A 276 -26.97 -9.20 15.99
C GLN A 276 -27.98 -8.09 16.30
N ALA A 277 -28.09 -7.07 15.44
CA ALA A 277 -29.08 -6.01 15.57
C ALA A 277 -30.51 -6.57 15.49
N VAL A 278 -30.80 -7.51 14.57
CA VAL A 278 -32.10 -8.18 14.48
C VAL A 278 -32.38 -9.05 15.71
N ASP A 279 -31.38 -9.72 16.26
CA ASP A 279 -31.53 -10.52 17.49
C ASP A 279 -31.87 -9.63 18.71
N GLN A 280 -31.23 -8.46 18.83
CA GLN A 280 -31.56 -7.46 19.85
C GLN A 280 -33.00 -6.93 19.71
N LEU A 281 -33.42 -6.59 18.49
CA LEU A 281 -34.81 -6.17 18.22
C LEU A 281 -35.80 -7.29 18.57
N SER A 282 -35.45 -8.55 18.31
CA SER A 282 -36.30 -9.70 18.61
C SER A 282 -36.46 -9.90 20.13
N GLN A 283 -35.40 -9.70 20.91
CA GLN A 283 -35.48 -9.70 22.37
C GLN A 283 -36.38 -8.58 22.88
N LEU A 284 -36.22 -7.36 22.37
CA LEU A 284 -37.07 -6.23 22.73
C LEU A 284 -38.54 -6.49 22.38
N ALA A 285 -38.82 -7.03 21.20
CA ALA A 285 -40.17 -7.40 20.78
C ALA A 285 -40.78 -8.46 21.71
N ASN A 286 -40.02 -9.48 22.11
CA ASN A 286 -40.47 -10.52 23.04
C ASN A 286 -40.87 -9.95 24.41
N HIS A 287 -40.11 -8.98 24.93
CA HIS A 287 -40.46 -8.28 26.17
C HIS A 287 -41.71 -7.40 26.05
N GLN A 288 -42.08 -6.98 24.83
CA GLN A 288 -43.22 -6.11 24.53
C GLN A 288 -44.45 -6.87 24.00
N GLY A 289 -44.48 -8.20 24.09
CA GLY A 289 -45.63 -9.00 23.65
C GLY A 289 -45.64 -9.35 22.16
N GLY A 290 -44.48 -9.28 21.49
CA GLY A 290 -44.27 -9.74 20.11
C GLY A 290 -44.23 -8.63 19.05
N THR A 291 -44.49 -7.37 19.43
CA THR A 291 -44.44 -6.21 18.52
C THR A 291 -43.80 -5.01 19.19
N ILE A 292 -42.92 -4.31 18.48
CA ILE A 292 -42.36 -3.02 18.91
C ILE A 292 -43.15 -1.91 18.23
N GLU A 293 -43.96 -1.21 19.03
CA GLU A 293 -44.71 -0.04 18.61
C GLU A 293 -43.81 1.19 18.47
N ALA A 294 -44.24 2.18 17.69
CA ALA A 294 -43.46 3.41 17.46
C ALA A 294 -43.02 4.12 18.75
N PRO A 295 -43.84 4.25 19.82
CA PRO A 295 -43.41 4.87 21.07
C PRO A 295 -42.34 4.07 21.80
N ALA A 296 -42.44 2.74 21.80
CA ALA A 296 -41.46 1.86 22.43
C ALA A 296 -40.12 1.87 21.67
N TRP A 297 -40.18 1.95 20.35
CA TRP A 297 -39.01 2.13 19.50
C TRP A 297 -38.28 3.45 19.79
N GLN A 298 -39.03 4.55 19.89
CA GLN A 298 -38.45 5.86 20.23
C GLN A 298 -37.81 5.85 21.61
N ALA A 299 -38.46 5.27 22.63
CA ALA A 299 -37.89 5.16 23.97
C ALA A 299 -36.58 4.35 23.99
N PHE A 300 -36.50 3.29 23.19
CA PHE A 300 -35.28 2.49 23.04
C PHE A 300 -34.16 3.24 22.31
N ILE A 301 -34.46 4.01 21.27
CA ILE A 301 -33.46 4.84 20.60
C ILE A 301 -32.95 5.96 21.51
N GLU A 302 -33.84 6.57 22.30
CA GLU A 302 -33.45 7.58 23.29
C GLU A 302 -32.55 6.99 24.39
N SER A 303 -32.74 5.73 24.80
CA SER A 303 -31.83 5.09 25.76
C SER A 303 -30.43 4.86 25.17
N ARG A 304 -30.31 4.47 23.91
CA ARG A 304 -29.01 4.36 23.21
C ARG A 304 -28.32 5.72 23.02
N LYS A 305 -29.09 6.79 22.76
CA LYS A 305 -28.55 8.16 22.72
C LYS A 305 -28.04 8.60 24.09
N ALA A 306 -28.74 8.26 25.17
CA ALA A 306 -28.30 8.56 26.53
C ALA A 306 -26.99 7.82 26.90
N GLU A 307 -26.85 6.56 26.48
CA GLU A 307 -25.58 5.82 26.61
C GLU A 307 -24.45 6.50 25.83
N LEU A 308 -24.71 6.96 24.60
CA LEU A 308 -23.73 7.67 23.78
C LEU A 308 -23.28 8.98 24.45
N GLU A 309 -24.20 9.77 25.00
CA GLU A 309 -23.89 11.00 25.74
C GLU A 309 -23.07 10.72 27.01
N THR A 310 -23.33 9.60 27.69
CA THR A 310 -22.52 9.14 28.83
C THR A 310 -21.07 8.88 28.39
N VAL A 311 -20.87 8.18 27.28
CA VAL A 311 -19.52 7.90 26.74
C VAL A 311 -18.81 9.17 26.28
N LEU A 312 -19.52 10.10 25.64
CA LEU A 312 -18.96 11.40 25.26
C LEU A 312 -18.53 12.22 26.48
N SER A 313 -19.28 12.12 27.58
CA SER A 313 -18.95 12.77 28.84
C SER A 313 -17.71 12.13 29.50
N LEU A 314 -17.57 10.81 29.43
CA LEU A 314 -16.34 10.11 29.85
C LEU A 314 -15.14 10.53 29.00
N GLU A 315 -15.32 10.72 27.69
CA GLU A 315 -14.25 11.18 26.81
C GLU A 315 -13.79 12.60 27.15
N ARG A 316 -14.72 13.50 27.47
CA ARG A 316 -14.39 14.86 27.95
C ARG A 316 -13.65 14.81 29.28
N LEU A 317 -14.13 14.02 30.24
CA LEU A 317 -13.50 13.86 31.54
C LEU A 317 -12.07 13.29 31.41
N GLN A 318 -11.88 12.28 30.57
CA GLN A 318 -10.57 11.72 30.28
C GLN A 318 -9.64 12.77 29.64
N ALA A 319 -10.15 13.56 28.70
CA ALA A 319 -9.38 14.62 28.04
C ALA A 319 -8.93 15.72 29.03
N GLU A 320 -9.74 16.04 30.04
CA GLU A 320 -9.39 16.96 31.12
C GLU A 320 -8.33 16.38 32.06
N ARG A 321 -8.49 15.12 32.47
CA ARG A 321 -7.59 14.45 33.43
C ARG A 321 -6.24 14.03 32.82
N LYS A 322 -6.21 13.79 31.50
CA LYS A 322 -5.01 13.37 30.74
C LYS A 322 -4.38 12.03 31.20
N HIS A 323 -5.14 11.20 31.89
CA HIS A 323 -4.78 9.82 32.27
C HIS A 323 -5.96 8.87 32.07
N SER A 324 -5.74 7.55 32.22
CA SER A 324 -6.85 6.58 32.21
C SER A 324 -7.72 6.77 33.45
N LEU A 325 -9.04 6.79 33.26
CA LEU A 325 -9.99 7.05 34.34
C LEU A 325 -10.09 5.86 35.29
N THR A 326 -10.11 6.11 36.59
CA THR A 326 -10.45 5.08 37.58
C THR A 326 -11.97 4.90 37.67
N ALA A 327 -12.41 3.79 38.28
CA ALA A 327 -13.84 3.54 38.50
C ALA A 327 -14.49 4.67 39.32
N ASP A 328 -13.79 5.19 40.32
CA ASP A 328 -14.28 6.28 41.18
C ASP A 328 -14.41 7.60 40.42
N GLU A 329 -13.45 7.92 39.53
CA GLU A 329 -13.50 9.12 38.70
C GLU A 329 -14.66 9.07 37.69
N ALA A 330 -14.97 7.89 37.16
CA ALA A 330 -16.04 7.69 36.19
C ALA A 330 -17.44 7.52 36.83
N ALA A 331 -17.52 7.22 38.13
CA ALA A 331 -18.76 6.86 38.81
C ALA A 331 -19.84 7.95 38.73
N GLU A 332 -19.46 9.22 38.86
CA GLU A 332 -20.39 10.35 38.77
C GLU A 332 -20.99 10.47 37.37
N VAL A 333 -20.16 10.34 36.33
CA VAL A 333 -20.58 10.44 34.93
C VAL A 333 -21.46 9.25 34.52
N MET A 334 -21.19 8.06 35.05
CA MET A 334 -21.95 6.84 34.72
C MET A 334 -23.16 6.61 35.63
N SER A 335 -23.48 7.52 36.54
CA SER A 335 -24.60 7.35 37.47
C SER A 335 -25.92 7.16 36.72
N GLY A 336 -26.58 6.03 36.97
CA GLY A 336 -27.83 5.65 36.28
C GLY A 336 -27.65 5.11 34.85
N SER A 337 -26.41 4.98 34.37
CA SER A 337 -26.10 4.38 33.06
C SER A 337 -25.99 2.85 33.17
N SER A 338 -26.54 2.15 32.18
CA SER A 338 -26.36 0.71 31.95
C SER A 338 -24.89 0.31 31.72
N LEU A 339 -24.04 1.26 31.35
CA LEU A 339 -22.62 1.06 31.03
C LEU A 339 -21.75 0.78 32.26
N ALA A 340 -22.19 1.16 33.46
CA ALA A 340 -21.39 1.05 34.68
C ALA A 340 -20.96 -0.40 35.01
N GLY A 341 -21.72 -1.41 34.56
CA GLY A 341 -21.40 -2.83 34.74
C GLY A 341 -20.68 -3.48 33.55
N GLN A 342 -20.45 -2.75 32.45
CA GLN A 342 -19.91 -3.29 31.20
C GLN A 342 -18.46 -2.85 30.94
N LEU A 343 -17.99 -1.80 31.62
CA LEU A 343 -16.67 -1.23 31.42
C LEU A 343 -15.65 -1.81 32.39
N GLN A 344 -14.46 -2.11 31.88
CA GLN A 344 -13.31 -2.51 32.68
C GLN A 344 -12.44 -1.29 32.98
N PHE A 345 -11.98 -1.17 34.22
CA PHE A 345 -11.15 -0.06 34.70
C PHE A 345 -9.71 -0.54 34.99
N PRO A 346 -8.70 0.33 34.83
CA PRO A 346 -8.78 1.75 34.47
C PRO A 346 -9.08 1.97 32.98
N LEU A 347 -9.94 2.94 32.67
CA LEU A 347 -10.51 3.15 31.34
C LEU A 347 -9.68 4.17 30.53
N SER A 348 -9.06 3.72 29.46
CA SER A 348 -8.26 4.55 28.55
C SER A 348 -9.11 5.29 27.52
N LEU A 349 -8.58 6.36 26.94
CA LEU A 349 -9.23 7.09 25.84
C LEU A 349 -9.56 6.19 24.64
N GLY A 350 -8.71 5.20 24.37
CA GLY A 350 -8.93 4.22 23.30
C GLY A 350 -10.17 3.38 23.55
N GLU A 351 -10.31 2.84 24.78
CA GLU A 351 -11.47 2.03 25.18
C GLU A 351 -12.77 2.85 25.19
N ILE A 352 -12.71 4.13 25.62
CA ILE A 352 -13.85 5.06 25.57
C ILE A 352 -14.29 5.28 24.12
N ARG A 353 -13.34 5.55 23.21
CA ARG A 353 -13.64 5.80 21.80
C ARG A 353 -14.10 4.54 21.06
N GLU A 354 -13.55 3.39 21.40
CA GLU A 354 -14.03 2.09 20.92
C GLU A 354 -15.48 1.88 21.35
N GLN A 355 -15.80 2.20 22.60
CA GLN A 355 -17.17 2.15 23.11
C GLN A 355 -18.11 3.08 22.36
N ARG A 356 -17.69 4.33 22.15
CA ARG A 356 -18.45 5.33 21.38
C ARG A 356 -18.73 4.82 19.97
N HIS A 357 -17.70 4.31 19.30
CA HIS A 357 -17.81 3.78 17.95
C HIS A 357 -18.74 2.56 17.90
N ARG A 358 -18.65 1.65 18.87
CA ARG A 358 -19.53 0.48 18.97
C ARG A 358 -21.00 0.89 19.12
N ILE A 359 -21.31 1.81 20.05
CA ILE A 359 -22.69 2.29 20.27
C ILE A 359 -23.24 3.00 19.02
N GLN A 360 -22.41 3.80 18.34
CA GLN A 360 -22.80 4.49 17.10
C GLN A 360 -23.09 3.51 15.96
N LEU A 361 -22.24 2.50 15.76
CA LEU A 361 -22.47 1.44 14.79
C LEU A 361 -23.74 0.67 15.12
N GLU A 362 -23.86 0.18 16.36
CA GLU A 362 -25.02 -0.59 16.83
C GLU A 362 -26.32 0.19 16.57
N ALA A 363 -26.38 1.47 16.96
CA ALA A 363 -27.53 2.33 16.70
C ALA A 363 -27.84 2.48 15.20
N GLY A 364 -26.81 2.61 14.35
CA GLY A 364 -26.97 2.67 12.90
C GLY A 364 -27.55 1.40 12.30
N HIS A 365 -27.04 0.23 12.70
CA HIS A 365 -27.57 -1.07 12.27
C HIS A 365 -29.01 -1.27 12.75
N LEU A 366 -29.30 -0.98 14.03
CA LEU A 366 -30.64 -1.06 14.61
C LEU A 366 -31.66 -0.18 13.86
N GLN A 367 -31.29 1.07 13.54
CA GLN A 367 -32.11 2.00 12.77
C GLN A 367 -32.39 1.47 11.36
N LEU A 368 -31.36 0.97 10.67
CA LEU A 368 -31.48 0.41 9.32
C LEU A 368 -32.38 -0.84 9.30
N MET A 369 -32.29 -1.70 10.32
CA MET A 369 -33.16 -2.87 10.46
C MET A 369 -34.62 -2.47 10.74
N ALA A 370 -34.85 -1.45 11.56
CA ALA A 370 -36.19 -0.93 11.81
C ALA A 370 -36.83 -0.32 10.55
N GLU A 371 -36.05 0.41 9.75
CA GLU A 371 -36.50 0.96 8.46
C GLU A 371 -36.86 -0.15 7.46
N ARG A 372 -36.10 -1.25 7.42
CA ARG A 372 -36.37 -2.41 6.55
C ARG A 372 -37.62 -3.18 6.97
N THR A 373 -37.93 -3.26 8.26
CA THR A 373 -39.08 -4.02 8.77
C THR A 373 -40.36 -3.19 8.88
N GLY A 374 -40.23 -1.87 9.00
CA GLY A 374 -41.33 -0.93 9.20
C GLY A 374 -41.93 -0.98 10.61
N LEU A 375 -42.54 0.13 11.04
CA LEU A 375 -43.25 0.21 12.32
C LEU A 375 -44.75 -0.12 12.13
N PRO A 376 -45.37 -0.92 13.03
CA PRO A 376 -44.76 -1.62 14.16
C PRO A 376 -43.88 -2.80 13.70
N VAL A 377 -42.75 -3.00 14.39
CA VAL A 377 -41.83 -4.11 14.09
C VAL A 377 -42.37 -5.38 14.74
N SER A 378 -42.85 -6.33 13.94
CA SER A 378 -43.34 -7.62 14.45
C SER A 378 -42.25 -8.68 14.50
N LEU A 379 -42.32 -9.57 15.49
CA LEU A 379 -41.42 -10.71 15.65
C LEU A 379 -41.37 -11.58 14.37
N GLN A 380 -42.50 -11.74 13.69
CA GLN A 380 -42.58 -12.48 12.42
C GLN A 380 -41.73 -11.84 11.31
N ARG A 381 -41.73 -10.50 11.19
CA ARG A 381 -40.89 -9.80 10.21
C ARG A 381 -39.41 -9.86 10.57
N LEU A 382 -39.08 -9.77 11.85
CA LEU A 382 -37.71 -9.90 12.35
C LEU A 382 -37.15 -11.30 12.07
N HIS A 383 -37.93 -12.36 12.30
CA HIS A 383 -37.52 -13.73 11.99
C HIS A 383 -37.27 -13.94 10.49
N GLY A 384 -38.13 -13.37 9.63
CA GLY A 384 -37.94 -13.41 8.17
C GLY A 384 -36.69 -12.65 7.72
N LEU A 385 -36.45 -11.46 8.27
CA LEU A 385 -35.25 -10.67 7.96
C LEU A 385 -33.97 -11.37 8.45
N ARG A 386 -33.99 -11.95 9.65
CA ARG A 386 -32.88 -12.75 10.19
C ARG A 386 -32.55 -13.91 9.29
N ALA A 387 -33.55 -14.66 8.82
CA ALA A 387 -33.34 -15.79 7.91
C ALA A 387 -32.67 -15.33 6.61
N SER A 388 -33.13 -14.23 6.01
CA SER A 388 -32.54 -13.67 4.79
C SER A 388 -31.10 -13.17 5.00
N LEU A 389 -30.79 -12.57 6.15
CA LEU A 389 -29.44 -12.14 6.51
C LEU A 389 -28.50 -13.33 6.77
N VAL A 390 -28.98 -14.37 7.45
CA VAL A 390 -28.22 -15.62 7.68
C VAL A 390 -27.99 -16.37 6.37
N GLU A 391 -28.97 -16.40 5.47
CA GLU A 391 -28.81 -16.93 4.12
C GLU A 391 -27.78 -16.13 3.33
N SER A 392 -27.85 -14.79 3.36
CA SER A 392 -26.84 -13.91 2.75
C SER A 392 -25.44 -14.11 3.36
N TYR A 393 -25.36 -14.34 4.67
CA TYR A 393 -24.12 -14.63 5.38
C TYR A 393 -23.54 -15.99 4.94
N ASN A 394 -24.38 -17.02 4.89
CA ASN A 394 -23.99 -18.35 4.43
C ASN A 394 -23.64 -18.37 2.94
N ASP A 395 -24.30 -17.56 2.11
CA ASP A 395 -23.97 -17.38 0.70
C ASP A 395 -22.62 -16.71 0.54
N VAL A 396 -22.32 -15.67 1.31
CA VAL A 396 -20.99 -15.04 1.30
C VAL A 396 -19.93 -16.01 1.82
N LEU A 397 -20.20 -16.70 2.93
CA LEU A 397 -19.30 -17.67 3.54
C LEU A 397 -19.04 -18.89 2.64
N SER A 398 -20.06 -19.38 1.93
CA SER A 398 -19.94 -20.48 0.97
C SER A 398 -19.38 -20.03 -0.37
N SER A 399 -19.58 -18.77 -0.77
CA SER A 399 -18.85 -18.18 -1.88
C SER A 399 -17.37 -18.02 -1.57
N ASP A 400 -16.94 -17.93 -0.31
CA ASP A 400 -15.52 -17.99 0.05
C ASP A 400 -14.95 -19.44 0.00
N LEU A 401 -15.80 -20.47 0.01
CA LEU A 401 -15.40 -21.86 -0.27
C LEU A 401 -15.23 -22.14 -1.78
N ILE A 402 -15.80 -21.29 -2.65
CA ILE A 402 -15.66 -21.36 -4.11
C ILE A 402 -15.20 -19.99 -4.64
N PRO A 403 -13.89 -19.78 -4.90
CA PRO A 403 -13.27 -18.46 -5.05
C PRO A 403 -14.06 -17.54 -6.02
N PRO A 404 -14.68 -16.45 -5.53
CA PRO A 404 -15.45 -15.57 -6.38
C PRO A 404 -14.47 -14.59 -7.06
N HIS A 405 -14.41 -14.70 -8.38
CA HIS A 405 -13.56 -13.97 -9.32
C HIS A 405 -12.11 -14.47 -9.45
N GLU A 406 -11.97 -15.64 -10.07
CA GLU A 406 -10.86 -15.89 -10.99
C GLU A 406 -10.74 -14.70 -11.96
N GLY A 407 -9.76 -13.83 -11.77
CA GLY A 407 -9.53 -12.73 -12.69
C GLY A 407 -8.63 -11.63 -12.15
N SER A 408 -8.98 -10.99 -11.04
CA SER A 408 -8.28 -9.75 -10.62
C SER A 408 -6.81 -9.99 -10.21
N GLU A 409 -6.52 -11.12 -9.58
CA GLU A 409 -5.16 -11.49 -9.13
C GLU A 409 -4.29 -12.01 -10.27
N ALA A 410 -4.84 -12.85 -11.14
CA ALA A 410 -4.19 -13.27 -12.38
C ALA A 410 -3.95 -12.09 -13.33
N VAL A 411 -4.83 -11.09 -13.29
CA VAL A 411 -4.69 -9.83 -14.02
C VAL A 411 -3.64 -8.92 -13.38
N PHE A 412 -3.54 -8.83 -12.05
CA PHE A 412 -2.49 -8.05 -11.36
C PHE A 412 -1.10 -8.67 -11.52
N MET A 413 -0.96 -9.97 -11.22
CA MET A 413 0.25 -10.75 -11.49
C MET A 413 0.56 -10.74 -12.99
N GLY A 414 -0.49 -10.82 -13.83
CA GLY A 414 -0.43 -10.68 -15.28
C GLY A 414 0.13 -9.32 -15.71
N TYR A 415 -0.31 -8.20 -15.13
CA TYR A 415 0.22 -6.86 -15.40
C TYR A 415 1.66 -6.71 -14.91
N MET A 416 2.00 -7.26 -13.74
CA MET A 416 3.37 -7.25 -13.24
C MET A 416 4.32 -8.02 -14.14
N LEU A 417 3.94 -9.21 -14.60
CA LEU A 417 4.71 -10.00 -15.56
C LEU A 417 4.72 -9.32 -16.94
N LEU A 418 3.61 -8.74 -17.40
CA LEU A 418 3.47 -8.06 -18.69
C LEU A 418 4.29 -6.76 -18.77
N PHE A 419 4.54 -6.08 -17.65
CA PHE A 419 5.30 -4.82 -17.64
C PHE A 419 6.72 -4.98 -17.08
N ALA A 420 6.94 -5.67 -15.96
CA ALA A 420 8.27 -5.78 -15.35
C ALA A 420 9.22 -6.67 -16.18
N ILE A 421 8.73 -7.79 -16.75
CA ILE A 421 9.58 -8.69 -17.54
C ILE A 421 9.98 -8.04 -18.87
N PRO A 422 9.08 -7.46 -19.69
CA PRO A 422 9.48 -6.77 -20.91
C PRO A 422 10.35 -5.56 -20.63
N VAL A 423 10.08 -4.76 -19.59
CA VAL A 423 10.95 -3.64 -19.20
C VAL A 423 12.34 -4.16 -18.80
N PHE A 424 12.43 -5.25 -18.03
CA PHE A 424 13.71 -5.87 -17.67
C PHE A 424 14.47 -6.40 -18.89
N ILE A 425 13.81 -7.16 -19.77
CA ILE A 425 14.41 -7.71 -21.00
C ILE A 425 14.89 -6.56 -21.89
N LEU A 426 14.06 -5.52 -22.03
CA LEU A 426 14.36 -4.33 -22.82
C LEU A 426 15.58 -3.59 -22.25
N PHE A 427 15.62 -3.33 -20.94
CA PHE A 427 16.78 -2.73 -20.29
C PHE A 427 18.03 -3.60 -20.40
N TYR A 428 17.94 -4.91 -20.14
CA TYR A 428 19.07 -5.83 -20.26
C TYR A 428 19.64 -5.85 -21.68
N TRP A 429 18.78 -5.87 -22.70
CA TRP A 429 19.19 -5.89 -24.10
C TRP A 429 19.74 -4.54 -24.58
N LEU A 430 19.17 -3.43 -24.09
CA LEU A 430 19.62 -2.07 -24.42
C LEU A 430 20.87 -1.65 -23.64
N SER A 431 21.12 -2.21 -22.46
CA SER A 431 22.18 -1.77 -21.54
C SER A 431 23.58 -1.70 -22.17
N PRO A 432 24.04 -2.66 -22.99
CA PRO A 432 25.33 -2.54 -23.68
C PRO A 432 25.37 -1.37 -24.66
N LYS A 433 24.25 -1.10 -25.36
CA LYS A 433 24.14 -0.05 -26.38
C LYS A 433 24.03 1.34 -25.78
N LEU A 434 23.62 1.44 -24.52
CA LEU A 434 23.38 2.70 -23.81
C LEU A 434 24.56 3.13 -22.93
N GLN A 435 25.65 2.36 -22.84
CA GLN A 435 26.80 2.66 -21.97
C GLN A 435 27.40 4.06 -22.16
N GLY A 436 27.43 4.56 -23.40
CA GLY A 436 27.91 5.91 -23.72
C GLY A 436 26.95 7.04 -23.31
N LYS A 437 25.67 6.72 -23.04
CA LYS A 437 24.62 7.69 -22.65
C LYS A 437 24.35 7.70 -21.16
N ILE A 438 24.69 6.62 -20.44
CA ILE A 438 24.56 6.55 -18.99
C ILE A 438 25.61 7.48 -18.35
N PRO A 439 25.22 8.37 -17.42
CA PRO A 439 26.15 9.24 -16.70
C PRO A 439 27.29 8.47 -16.01
N GLU A 440 28.36 9.18 -15.68
CA GLU A 440 29.50 8.60 -14.97
C GLU A 440 29.12 8.09 -13.58
N LEU A 441 29.86 7.06 -13.12
CA LEU A 441 29.58 6.36 -11.86
C LEU A 441 29.49 7.32 -10.66
N ASP A 442 30.39 8.30 -10.57
CA ASP A 442 30.39 9.31 -9.50
C ASP A 442 29.15 10.22 -9.55
N THR A 443 28.63 10.50 -10.75
CA THR A 443 27.39 11.29 -10.91
C THR A 443 26.20 10.48 -10.41
N LEU A 444 26.14 9.18 -10.69
CA LEU A 444 25.06 8.31 -10.26
C LEU A 444 25.11 8.05 -8.74
N ASP A 445 26.30 7.80 -8.19
CA ASP A 445 26.51 7.61 -6.75
C ASP A 445 26.17 8.88 -5.96
N SER A 446 26.61 10.06 -6.44
CA SER A 446 26.27 11.34 -5.82
C SER A 446 24.78 11.70 -5.96
N LEU A 447 24.15 11.36 -7.09
CA LEU A 447 22.71 11.54 -7.28
C LEU A 447 21.91 10.69 -6.29
N ALA A 448 22.27 9.40 -6.15
CA ALA A 448 21.64 8.51 -5.19
C ALA A 448 21.81 9.04 -3.75
N TYR A 449 23.03 9.40 -3.36
CA TYR A 449 23.32 9.90 -2.03
C TYR A 449 22.58 11.21 -1.70
N ARG A 450 22.55 12.17 -2.63
CA ARG A 450 21.81 13.43 -2.45
C ARG A 450 20.31 13.20 -2.35
N SER A 451 19.78 12.25 -3.13
CA SER A 451 18.36 11.90 -3.11
C SER A 451 17.97 11.25 -1.78
N VAL A 452 18.76 10.29 -1.28
CA VAL A 452 18.55 9.70 0.05
C VAL A 452 18.72 10.73 1.16
N SER A 453 19.75 11.58 1.07
CA SER A 453 20.00 12.62 2.09
C SER A 453 18.88 13.65 2.18
N LEU A 454 18.18 13.93 1.07
CA LEU A 454 17.00 14.76 1.05
C LEU A 454 15.76 14.00 1.55
N GLY A 455 15.54 12.78 1.05
CA GLY A 455 14.35 12.00 1.36
C GLY A 455 14.30 11.51 2.81
N PHE A 456 15.44 11.13 3.38
CA PHE A 456 15.52 10.55 4.72
C PHE A 456 14.98 11.45 5.85
N PRO A 457 15.38 12.73 6.00
CA PRO A 457 14.82 13.58 7.05
C PRO A 457 13.33 13.86 6.83
N ILE A 458 12.90 14.03 5.58
CA ILE A 458 11.48 14.25 5.24
C ILE A 458 10.65 13.01 5.59
N PHE A 459 11.11 11.82 5.21
CA PHE A 459 10.47 10.55 5.55
C PHE A 459 10.51 10.28 7.06
N THR A 460 11.60 10.58 7.75
CA THR A 460 11.69 10.45 9.21
C THR A 460 10.63 11.29 9.90
N PHE A 461 10.51 12.57 9.50
CA PHE A 461 9.49 13.44 10.07
C PHE A 461 8.08 12.98 9.68
N GLY A 462 7.84 12.65 8.41
CA GLY A 462 6.54 12.21 7.92
C GLY A 462 6.13 10.87 8.52
N ALA A 463 6.84 9.80 8.16
CA ALA A 463 6.45 8.43 8.45
C ALA A 463 6.57 8.05 9.93
N LEU A 464 7.63 8.50 10.61
CA LEU A 464 7.92 8.05 11.98
C LEU A 464 7.38 9.03 13.01
N ILE A 465 7.73 10.33 12.91
CA ILE A 465 7.34 11.32 13.93
C ILE A 465 5.87 11.70 13.78
N ALA A 466 5.48 12.28 12.65
CA ALA A 466 4.09 12.68 12.41
C ALA A 466 3.15 11.46 12.32
N GLY A 467 3.67 10.31 11.85
CA GLY A 467 2.96 9.03 11.89
C GLY A 467 2.65 8.57 13.31
N ALA A 468 3.64 8.56 14.21
CA ALA A 468 3.42 8.21 15.63
C ALA A 468 2.50 9.19 16.36
N ILE A 469 2.56 10.48 16.02
CA ILE A 469 1.62 11.47 16.56
C ILE A 469 0.20 11.15 16.07
N TRP A 470 0.03 10.98 14.76
CA TRP A 470 -1.27 10.63 14.18
C TRP A 470 -1.82 9.31 14.77
N ALA A 471 -0.97 8.30 14.92
CA ALA A 471 -1.27 7.03 15.58
C ALA A 471 -1.85 7.22 16.98
N HIS A 472 -1.23 8.08 17.79
CA HIS A 472 -1.73 8.39 19.13
C HIS A 472 -3.09 9.08 19.08
N TYR A 473 -3.32 9.99 18.13
CA TYR A 473 -4.63 10.61 17.94
C TYR A 473 -5.70 9.63 17.42
N ALA A 474 -5.34 8.67 16.58
CA ALA A 474 -6.26 7.74 15.94
C ALA A 474 -6.60 6.54 16.84
N TRP A 475 -5.60 5.93 17.46
CA TRP A 475 -5.73 4.66 18.20
C TRP A 475 -5.36 4.76 19.69
N GLY A 476 -4.95 5.94 20.16
CA GLY A 476 -4.52 6.14 21.55
C GLY A 476 -3.11 5.64 21.86
N LYS A 477 -2.39 5.07 20.89
CA LYS A 477 -1.03 4.53 21.04
C LYS A 477 -0.09 5.15 20.01
N TRP A 478 1.14 5.44 20.42
CA TRP A 478 2.16 6.03 19.55
C TRP A 478 2.69 5.08 18.47
N TRP A 479 2.56 3.78 18.72
CA TRP A 479 3.07 2.72 17.88
C TRP A 479 2.31 1.43 18.14
N SER A 480 2.15 0.60 17.12
CA SER A 480 1.52 -0.71 17.17
C SER A 480 2.30 -1.72 16.30
N ASN A 481 2.00 -3.01 16.41
CA ASN A 481 2.61 -4.04 15.57
C ASN A 481 1.97 -4.13 14.17
N ASP A 482 1.48 -3.00 13.66
CA ASP A 482 0.84 -2.92 12.36
C ASP A 482 1.86 -3.06 11.21
N PRO A 483 1.54 -3.79 10.13
CA PRO A 483 2.45 -3.99 9.01
C PRO A 483 2.92 -2.70 8.32
N LYS A 484 2.10 -1.64 8.28
CA LYS A 484 2.48 -0.34 7.71
C LYS A 484 3.52 0.35 8.59
N GLU A 485 3.31 0.33 9.90
CA GLU A 485 4.24 0.88 10.90
C GLU A 485 5.57 0.13 10.86
N MET A 486 5.56 -1.20 10.98
CA MET A 486 6.76 -2.04 10.88
C MET A 486 7.50 -1.82 9.55
N GLY A 487 6.76 -1.78 8.44
CA GLY A 487 7.32 -1.54 7.12
C GLY A 487 8.03 -0.19 7.04
N SER A 488 7.43 0.86 7.59
CA SER A 488 8.04 2.20 7.61
C SER A 488 9.33 2.23 8.44
N LEU A 489 9.40 1.47 9.54
CA LEU A 489 10.61 1.31 10.34
C LEU A 489 11.71 0.55 9.58
N ILE A 490 11.36 -0.51 8.85
CA ILE A 490 12.32 -1.25 8.01
C ILE A 490 12.91 -0.35 6.92
N VAL A 491 12.07 0.46 6.26
CA VAL A 491 12.52 1.45 5.27
C VAL A 491 13.47 2.45 5.91
N TRP A 492 13.08 3.00 7.06
CA TRP A 492 13.87 3.97 7.80
C TRP A 492 15.22 3.40 8.22
N LEU A 493 15.26 2.20 8.82
CA LEU A 493 16.49 1.51 9.21
C LEU A 493 17.38 1.22 7.99
N THR A 494 16.80 0.84 6.86
CA THR A 494 17.56 0.59 5.63
C THR A 494 18.29 1.85 5.16
N PHE A 495 17.58 2.98 5.10
CA PHE A 495 18.18 4.25 4.68
C PHE A 495 19.06 4.89 5.75
N LEU A 496 18.82 4.62 7.04
CA LEU A 496 19.74 4.97 8.12
C LEU A 496 21.05 4.21 7.97
N ILE A 497 21.00 2.89 7.79
CA ILE A 497 22.19 2.06 7.56
C ILE A 497 22.93 2.52 6.31
N TYR A 498 22.20 2.86 5.24
CA TYR A 498 22.79 3.45 4.04
C TYR A 498 23.58 4.73 4.39
N LEU A 499 22.94 5.73 5.01
CA LEU A 499 23.60 7.01 5.30
C LEU A 499 24.73 6.87 6.34
N HIS A 500 24.53 6.06 7.36
CA HIS A 500 25.52 5.78 8.38
C HIS A 500 26.74 5.06 7.81
N SER A 501 26.53 4.08 6.93
CA SER A 501 27.63 3.37 6.26
C SER A 501 28.34 4.26 5.24
N ARG A 502 27.64 5.23 4.63
CA ARG A 502 28.26 6.28 3.80
C ARG A 502 29.19 7.17 4.62
N TYR A 503 28.79 7.52 5.83
CA TYR A 503 29.56 8.40 6.71
C TYR A 503 30.76 7.68 7.35
N ILE A 504 30.55 6.51 7.98
CA ILE A 504 31.59 5.83 8.77
C ILE A 504 32.45 4.90 7.93
N ARG A 505 31.81 4.02 7.16
CA ARG A 505 32.49 2.95 6.40
C ARG A 505 32.87 3.35 4.99
N ARG A 506 32.63 4.62 4.62
CA ARG A 506 32.81 5.17 3.27
C ARG A 506 32.22 4.26 2.18
N TRP A 507 31.04 3.67 2.44
CA TRP A 507 30.36 2.85 1.44
C TRP A 507 30.22 3.65 0.15
N SER A 508 30.61 3.09 -0.98
CA SER A 508 30.39 3.73 -2.27
C SER A 508 30.18 2.69 -3.36
N GLY A 509 29.56 3.13 -4.44
CA GLY A 509 29.32 2.32 -5.60
C GLY A 509 28.36 1.16 -5.35
N ASN A 510 28.77 -0.08 -5.64
CA ASN A 510 27.85 -1.22 -5.71
C ASN A 510 27.05 -1.44 -4.42
N GLN A 511 27.69 -1.33 -3.25
CA GLN A 511 27.01 -1.57 -1.97
C GLN A 511 25.96 -0.50 -1.69
N ALA A 512 26.29 0.77 -1.95
CA ALA A 512 25.37 1.89 -1.82
C ALA A 512 24.22 1.77 -2.82
N ALA A 513 24.51 1.46 -4.09
CA ALA A 513 23.50 1.26 -5.12
C ALA A 513 22.49 0.16 -4.76
N VAL A 514 22.97 -0.99 -4.28
CA VAL A 514 22.09 -2.09 -3.84
C VAL A 514 21.24 -1.68 -2.64
N ALA A 515 21.81 -1.00 -1.65
CA ALA A 515 21.05 -0.54 -0.49
C ALA A 515 19.97 0.50 -0.85
N ALA A 516 20.25 1.41 -1.79
CA ALA A 516 19.26 2.35 -2.31
C ALA A 516 18.11 1.63 -3.04
N ILE A 517 18.44 0.60 -3.82
CA ILE A 517 17.44 -0.23 -4.50
C ILE A 517 16.57 -0.95 -3.48
N LEU A 518 17.16 -1.67 -2.54
CA LEU A 518 16.43 -2.42 -1.51
C LEU A 518 15.55 -1.51 -0.64
N GLY A 519 16.05 -0.34 -0.25
CA GLY A 519 15.28 0.62 0.56
C GLY A 519 14.00 1.08 -0.13
N PHE A 520 14.06 1.41 -1.43
CA PHE A 520 12.86 1.79 -2.18
C PHE A 520 11.90 0.61 -2.37
N LEU A 521 12.41 -0.59 -2.56
CA LEU A 521 11.57 -1.79 -2.66
C LEU A 521 10.87 -2.11 -1.34
N PHE A 522 11.55 -1.93 -0.20
CA PHE A 522 10.90 -2.00 1.10
C PHE A 522 9.84 -0.93 1.29
N ALA A 523 10.00 0.27 0.70
CA ALA A 523 8.98 1.32 0.75
C ALA A 523 7.72 0.92 -0.03
N MET A 524 7.89 0.42 -1.25
CA MET A 524 6.78 -0.10 -2.06
C MET A 524 6.10 -1.29 -1.40
N LEU A 525 6.88 -2.17 -0.78
CA LEU A 525 6.37 -3.27 0.03
C LEU A 525 5.57 -2.78 1.23
N SER A 526 6.11 -1.86 2.03
CA SER A 526 5.40 -1.31 3.20
C SER A 526 4.03 -0.74 2.80
N PHE A 527 3.95 -0.14 1.62
CA PHE A 527 2.69 0.34 1.06
C PHE A 527 1.72 -0.79 0.71
N VAL A 528 2.14 -1.78 -0.09
CA VAL A 528 1.29 -2.89 -0.51
C VAL A 528 0.95 -3.84 0.65
N GLY A 529 1.89 -4.07 1.56
CA GLY A 529 1.82 -5.05 2.63
C GLY A 529 0.66 -4.81 3.61
N ASN A 530 0.19 -3.58 3.76
CA ASN A 530 -0.97 -3.28 4.60
C ASN A 530 -2.30 -3.71 3.96
N SER A 531 -2.47 -3.57 2.64
CA SER A 531 -3.66 -4.07 1.92
C SER A 531 -3.77 -5.61 1.92
N VAL A 532 -2.78 -6.28 2.52
CA VAL A 532 -2.53 -7.71 2.36
C VAL A 532 -2.38 -8.40 3.71
N LEU A 533 -1.51 -7.93 4.58
CA LEU A 533 -1.32 -8.53 5.90
C LEU A 533 -2.46 -8.14 6.85
N GLY A 534 -3.37 -7.26 6.41
CA GLY A 534 -4.37 -6.61 7.25
C GLY A 534 -3.71 -5.61 8.21
N GLY A 535 -4.52 -4.84 8.93
CA GLY A 535 -3.99 -3.88 9.90
C GLY A 535 -4.90 -2.69 10.16
N LEU A 536 -4.50 -1.88 11.14
CA LEU A 536 -5.11 -0.59 11.49
C LEU A 536 -4.98 0.45 10.37
N HIS A 537 -4.24 0.16 9.30
CA HIS A 537 -4.14 1.03 8.13
C HIS A 537 -4.87 0.47 6.91
N ALA A 538 -5.56 -0.68 7.00
CA ALA A 538 -6.22 -1.35 5.88
C ALA A 538 -7.50 -0.64 5.36
N TYR A 539 -7.62 0.67 5.57
CA TYR A 539 -8.67 1.52 5.04
C TYR A 539 -8.33 1.89 3.59
N GLY A 540 -8.65 1.03 2.63
CA GLY A 540 -8.42 1.27 1.20
C GLY A 540 -8.95 0.19 0.27
#